data_AF-E9GRV7-F1
#
_entry.id   AF-E9GRV7-F1
#
_cell.length_a   1.000
_cell.length_b   1.000
_cell.length_c   1.000
_cell.angle_alpha   90.00
_cell.angle_beta   90.00
_cell.angle_gamma   90.00
#
_symmetry.space_group_name_H-M   'P 1'
#
loop_
_entity.id
_entity.type
_entity.pdbx_description
1 polymer ?
#
loop_
_entity_poly.entity_id
_entity_poly.type
_entity_poly.pdbx_seq_one_letter_code
_entity_poly.pdbx_strand_id
1 'polypeptide(L)'
;MGRFIGPLPEFHRETYRLSEAIKIEIVRLHRNEFGTPYRIAKHLKISKRSVNLWINRYEEERELQCKVNGNSRPSLTTENEDFLLTCSAVVNNFDNSLAIAGNAGLAHLSQDSISRRLTKSGMHSRVAAIKDILTEKHRAARLHFARRYVHYPIEFWRWVIFTDEKSWSSSAHGQLRVRRQKKTKIQSGKYLFHKKKRQNNSECLGRHVVGRNNSALPRYQQFNFRSIRDKRIRRNFASLVAPDWPTKGADMNPIENIWGYLVCKLTKARTEEGMPYHARDANNANLLFELVRTEWGKLINNEVYLQSLIESMPQRLQKVIDAEGGWTRY
;
A
#
# COMPACT_ATOMS: atom_id res chain seq x y z
N MET A 1 -4.66 -32.57 28.09
CA MET A 1 -4.53 -32.43 26.62
C MET A 1 -5.90 -32.10 26.03
N GLY A 2 -6.19 -30.82 25.78
CA GLY A 2 -7.45 -30.39 25.21
C GLY A 2 -7.48 -30.68 23.70
N ARG A 3 -8.36 -31.57 23.27
CA ARG A 3 -8.60 -31.80 21.84
C ARG A 3 -9.28 -30.56 21.28
N PHE A 4 -8.53 -29.78 20.49
CA PHE A 4 -9.09 -28.76 19.62
C PHE A 4 -9.93 -29.48 18.57
N ILE A 5 -11.25 -29.53 18.78
CA ILE A 5 -12.21 -29.99 17.77
C ILE A 5 -12.28 -28.86 16.75
N GLY A 6 -11.49 -28.97 15.68
CA GLY A 6 -11.66 -28.09 14.52
C GLY A 6 -13.10 -28.16 14.00
N PRO A 7 -13.66 -27.07 13.46
CA PRO A 7 -15.04 -27.05 12.98
C PRO A 7 -15.21 -28.12 11.89
N LEU A 8 -16.28 -28.90 12.00
CA LEU A 8 -16.66 -29.94 11.04
C LEU A 8 -16.70 -29.36 9.61
N PRO A 9 -16.39 -30.16 8.57
CA PRO A 9 -16.43 -29.73 7.15
C PRO A 9 -17.78 -29.13 6.70
N GLU A 10 -18.80 -29.27 7.53
CA GLU A 10 -20.20 -28.91 7.31
C GLU A 10 -20.50 -27.40 7.45
N PHE A 11 -19.57 -26.63 8.01
CA PHE A 11 -19.76 -25.21 8.26
C PHE A 11 -18.87 -24.34 7.37
N HIS A 12 -19.41 -23.21 6.91
CA HIS A 12 -18.63 -22.18 6.24
C HIS A 12 -17.53 -21.71 7.20
N ARG A 13 -16.26 -21.83 6.77
CA ARG A 13 -15.07 -21.58 7.61
C ARG A 13 -15.01 -20.18 8.25
N GLU A 14 -15.79 -19.24 7.71
CA GLU A 14 -15.75 -17.82 8.10
C GLU A 14 -17.04 -17.34 8.80
N THR A 15 -18.19 -17.98 8.56
CA THR A 15 -19.49 -17.45 9.02
C THR A 15 -20.23 -18.37 9.98
N TYR A 16 -19.73 -19.59 10.24
CA TYR A 16 -20.41 -20.63 11.03
C TYR A 16 -21.84 -20.92 10.55
N ARG A 17 -22.15 -20.60 9.29
CA ARG A 17 -23.42 -20.94 8.62
C ARG A 17 -23.30 -22.27 7.88
N LEU A 18 -24.43 -22.95 7.71
CA LEU A 18 -24.52 -24.16 6.88
C LEU A 18 -24.12 -23.84 5.44
N SER A 19 -23.28 -24.68 4.84
CA SER A 19 -22.88 -24.54 3.44
C SER A 19 -24.06 -24.79 2.49
N GLU A 20 -24.01 -24.20 1.30
CA GLU A 20 -25.09 -24.33 0.30
C GLU A 20 -25.31 -25.80 -0.10
N ALA A 21 -24.23 -26.57 -0.23
CA ALA A 21 -24.25 -28.00 -0.53
C ALA A 21 -25.07 -28.80 0.50
N ILE A 22 -24.95 -28.46 1.78
CA ILE A 22 -25.70 -29.15 2.85
C ILE A 22 -27.17 -28.77 2.83
N LYS A 23 -27.52 -27.53 2.52
CA LYS A 23 -28.93 -27.12 2.38
C LYS A 23 -29.60 -27.89 1.25
N ILE A 24 -28.93 -28.03 0.11
CA ILE A 24 -29.40 -28.83 -1.03
C ILE A 24 -29.59 -30.29 -0.61
N GLU A 25 -28.62 -30.85 0.13
CA GLU A 25 -28.68 -32.23 0.59
C GLU A 25 -29.85 -32.48 1.56
N ILE A 26 -30.14 -31.52 2.46
CA ILE A 26 -31.31 -31.58 3.36
C ILE A 26 -32.61 -31.68 2.54
N VAL A 27 -32.76 -30.82 1.52
CA VAL A 27 -33.95 -30.80 0.65
C VAL A 27 -34.05 -32.08 -0.18
N ARG A 28 -32.92 -32.57 -0.71
CA ARG A 28 -32.85 -33.82 -1.49
C ARG A 28 -33.30 -35.02 -0.66
N LEU A 29 -32.79 -35.16 0.57
CA LEU A 29 -33.15 -36.24 1.48
C LEU A 29 -34.62 -36.17 1.92
N HIS A 30 -35.17 -34.97 2.09
CA HIS A 30 -36.59 -34.76 2.40
C HIS A 30 -37.49 -35.16 1.22
N ARG A 31 -37.13 -34.77 -0.02
CA ARG A 31 -37.87 -35.14 -1.24
C ARG A 31 -37.85 -36.64 -1.57
N ASN A 32 -36.78 -37.32 -1.21
CA ASN A 32 -36.62 -38.76 -1.47
C ASN A 32 -37.21 -39.63 -0.34
N GLU A 33 -38.01 -39.07 0.56
CA GLU A 33 -38.66 -39.76 1.69
C GLU A 33 -37.68 -40.60 2.57
N PHE A 34 -36.41 -40.19 2.66
CA PHE A 34 -35.36 -40.92 3.37
C PHE A 34 -35.66 -41.11 4.87
N GLY A 35 -36.58 -40.31 5.40
CA GLY A 35 -37.17 -40.49 6.72
C GLY A 35 -37.56 -39.18 7.38
N THR A 36 -37.87 -39.25 8.68
CA THR A 36 -38.24 -38.05 9.45
C THR A 36 -37.08 -37.05 9.52
N PRO A 37 -37.37 -35.75 9.75
CA PRO A 37 -36.32 -34.72 9.90
C PRO A 37 -35.27 -35.04 10.97
N TYR A 38 -35.61 -35.89 11.94
CA TYR A 38 -34.67 -36.41 12.94
C TYR A 38 -33.63 -37.37 12.35
N ARG A 39 -34.03 -38.27 11.43
CA ARG A 39 -33.10 -39.17 10.73
C ARG A 39 -32.14 -38.39 9.82
N ILE A 40 -32.66 -37.38 9.12
CA ILE A 40 -31.86 -36.47 8.28
C ILE A 40 -30.83 -35.72 9.13
N ALA A 41 -31.26 -35.17 10.28
CA ALA A 41 -30.37 -34.49 11.23
C ALA A 41 -29.25 -35.41 11.75
N LYS A 42 -29.57 -36.67 12.09
CA LYS A 42 -28.58 -37.65 12.57
C LYS A 42 -27.61 -38.08 11.47
N HIS A 43 -28.09 -38.22 10.23
CA HIS A 43 -27.28 -38.59 9.07
C HIS A 43 -26.27 -37.49 8.71
N LEU A 44 -26.71 -36.23 8.71
CA LEU A 44 -25.89 -35.07 8.36
C LEU A 44 -25.17 -34.43 9.56
N LYS A 45 -25.30 -34.97 10.77
CA LYS A 45 -24.73 -34.46 12.04
C LYS A 45 -25.09 -33.00 12.37
N ILE A 46 -26.29 -32.57 11.98
CA ILE A 46 -26.78 -31.19 12.15
C ILE A 46 -27.94 -31.16 13.15
N SER A 47 -28.22 -29.99 13.75
CA SER A 47 -29.37 -29.84 14.65
C SER A 47 -30.71 -30.07 13.91
N LYS A 48 -31.63 -30.81 14.54
CA LYS A 48 -33.01 -31.00 14.03
C LYS A 48 -33.71 -29.67 13.74
N ARG A 49 -33.45 -28.65 14.56
CA ARG A 49 -34.03 -27.31 14.39
C ARG A 49 -33.60 -26.65 13.08
N SER A 50 -32.32 -26.81 12.71
CA SER A 50 -31.81 -26.31 11.44
C SER A 50 -32.40 -27.05 10.24
N VAL A 51 -32.56 -28.38 10.33
CA VAL A 51 -33.17 -29.20 9.28
C VAL A 51 -34.62 -28.79 9.03
N ASN A 52 -35.44 -28.69 10.09
CA ASN A 52 -36.82 -28.22 9.97
C ASN A 52 -36.93 -26.80 9.42
N LEU A 53 -36.05 -25.88 9.83
CA LEU A 53 -36.05 -24.51 9.34
C LEU A 53 -35.83 -24.44 7.82
N TRP A 54 -34.93 -25.25 7.28
CA TRP A 54 -34.66 -25.29 5.84
C TRP A 54 -35.72 -26.04 5.05
N ILE A 55 -36.29 -27.12 5.60
CA ILE A 55 -37.42 -27.84 4.98
C ILE A 55 -38.63 -26.91 4.86
N ASN A 56 -39.06 -26.28 5.96
CA ASN A 56 -40.22 -25.37 5.94
C ASN A 56 -39.98 -24.21 4.97
N ARG A 57 -38.78 -23.62 4.98
CA ARG A 57 -38.42 -22.55 4.05
C ARG A 57 -38.47 -22.99 2.58
N TYR A 58 -38.03 -24.21 2.29
CA TYR A 58 -38.09 -24.77 0.94
C TYR A 58 -39.52 -25.10 0.48
N GLU A 59 -40.38 -25.52 1.40
CA GLU A 59 -41.81 -25.75 1.12
C GLU A 59 -42.57 -24.44 0.89
N GLU A 60 -42.27 -23.40 1.67
CA GLU A 60 -42.89 -22.07 1.57
C GLU A 60 -42.43 -21.28 0.35
N GLU A 61 -41.12 -21.21 0.08
CA GLU A 61 -40.56 -20.24 -0.89
C GLU A 61 -39.83 -20.89 -2.06
N ARG A 62 -39.60 -22.21 -2.05
CA ARG A 62 -38.79 -22.94 -3.05
C ARG A 62 -37.35 -22.42 -3.21
N GLU A 63 -36.87 -21.57 -2.29
CA GLU A 63 -35.54 -20.97 -2.32
C GLU A 63 -34.68 -21.37 -1.11
N LEU A 64 -33.37 -21.56 -1.34
CA LEU A 64 -32.38 -21.95 -0.31
C LEU A 64 -31.45 -20.80 0.11
N GLN A 65 -31.71 -19.60 -0.42
CA GLN A 65 -30.95 -18.41 -0.11
C GLN A 65 -31.22 -17.93 1.32
N CYS A 66 -30.20 -17.35 1.96
CA CYS A 66 -30.39 -16.70 3.24
C CYS A 66 -31.15 -15.38 3.01
N LYS A 67 -32.31 -15.19 3.65
CA LYS A 67 -32.95 -13.88 3.71
C LYS A 67 -32.00 -12.88 4.38
N VAL A 68 -31.75 -11.77 3.69
CA VAL A 68 -31.22 -10.57 4.34
C VAL A 68 -32.37 -10.03 5.20
N ASN A 69 -32.15 -9.83 6.50
CA ASN A 69 -33.20 -9.33 7.38
C ASN A 69 -33.69 -7.96 6.84
N GLY A 70 -34.94 -7.92 6.34
CA GLY A 70 -35.58 -6.70 5.84
C GLY A 70 -35.76 -5.62 6.91
N ASN A 71 -35.68 -5.98 8.19
CA ASN A 71 -35.72 -5.07 9.33
C ASN A 71 -34.32 -4.53 9.69
N SER A 72 -33.59 -4.05 8.68
CA SER A 72 -32.38 -3.26 8.96
C SER A 72 -32.82 -1.93 9.57
N ARG A 73 -32.18 -1.50 10.67
CA ARG A 73 -32.44 -0.19 11.28
C ARG A 73 -32.38 0.89 10.18
N PRO A 74 -33.44 1.68 9.96
CA PRO A 74 -33.44 2.70 8.93
C PRO A 74 -32.30 3.68 9.18
N SER A 75 -31.71 4.17 8.09
CA SER A 75 -30.66 5.17 8.15
C SER A 75 -31.16 6.43 8.83
N LEU A 76 -30.33 7.02 9.68
CA LEU A 76 -30.62 8.32 10.29
C LEU A 76 -30.64 9.44 9.23
N THR A 77 -29.92 9.25 8.11
CA THR A 77 -29.82 10.22 7.01
C THR A 77 -30.63 9.79 5.79
N THR A 78 -31.10 10.79 5.05
CA THR A 78 -31.72 10.66 3.74
C THR A 78 -30.66 10.66 2.62
N GLU A 79 -31.05 10.24 1.43
CA GLU A 79 -30.16 10.24 0.26
C GLU A 79 -29.72 11.66 -0.14
N ASN A 80 -30.61 12.64 -0.02
CA ASN A 80 -30.30 14.04 -0.28
C ASN A 80 -29.28 14.60 0.71
N GLU A 81 -29.36 14.21 1.98
CA GLU A 81 -28.38 14.59 3.00
C GLU A 81 -27.01 13.95 2.74
N ASP A 82 -26.99 12.67 2.33
CA ASP A 82 -25.76 11.99 1.91
C ASP A 82 -25.14 12.66 0.67
N PHE A 83 -25.97 13.17 -0.25
CA PHE A 83 -25.53 13.96 -1.42
C PHE A 83 -24.95 15.32 -1.00
N LEU A 84 -25.62 16.06 -0.12
CA LEU A 84 -25.11 17.35 0.39
C LEU A 84 -23.79 17.17 1.14
N LEU A 85 -23.67 16.14 1.98
CA LEU A 85 -22.43 15.76 2.64
C LEU A 85 -21.31 15.49 1.62
N THR A 86 -21.67 14.87 0.50
CA THR A 86 -20.75 14.58 -0.58
C THR A 86 -20.26 15.84 -1.29
N CYS A 87 -21.17 16.75 -1.65
CA CYS A 87 -20.83 18.04 -2.24
C CYS A 87 -19.95 18.88 -1.32
N SER A 88 -20.31 19.00 -0.03
CA SER A 88 -19.53 19.76 0.95
C SER A 88 -18.09 19.24 1.09
N ALA A 89 -17.91 17.92 1.07
CA ALA A 89 -16.58 17.32 1.11
C ALA A 89 -15.77 17.64 -0.15
N VAL A 90 -16.39 17.57 -1.34
CA VAL A 90 -15.71 17.85 -2.62
C VAL A 90 -15.28 19.31 -2.74
N VAL A 91 -16.10 20.24 -2.26
CA VAL A 91 -15.78 21.68 -2.26
C VAL A 91 -14.57 21.96 -1.38
N ASN A 92 -14.54 21.42 -0.15
CA ASN A 92 -13.45 21.61 0.81
C ASN A 92 -12.87 20.28 1.28
N ASN A 93 -12.01 19.67 0.45
CA ASN A 93 -11.37 18.38 0.74
C ASN A 93 -10.46 18.38 1.99
N PHE A 94 -10.14 19.54 2.56
CA PHE A 94 -9.31 19.69 3.75
C PHE A 94 -10.10 19.77 5.05
N ASP A 95 -11.43 19.91 4.99
CA ASP A 95 -12.26 20.06 6.17
C ASP A 95 -12.35 18.75 6.96
N ASN A 96 -12.46 18.88 8.29
CA ASN A 96 -12.71 17.74 9.15
C ASN A 96 -14.16 17.24 8.98
N SER A 97 -14.44 15.99 9.37
CA SER A 97 -15.77 15.39 9.19
C SER A 97 -16.90 16.22 9.83
N LEU A 98 -16.65 16.86 10.98
CA LEU A 98 -17.66 17.68 11.66
C LEU A 98 -17.91 19.01 10.94
N ALA A 99 -16.87 19.63 10.37
CA ALA A 99 -16.97 20.83 9.56
C ALA A 99 -17.72 20.55 8.25
N ILE A 100 -17.44 19.42 7.59
CA ILE A 100 -18.19 18.96 6.41
C ILE A 100 -19.68 18.80 6.75
N ALA A 101 -20.00 18.20 7.89
CA ALA A 101 -21.37 18.04 8.34
C ALA A 101 -22.01 19.38 8.73
N GLY A 102 -21.27 20.30 9.35
CA GLY A 102 -21.72 21.66 9.64
C GLY A 102 -22.09 22.42 8.37
N ASN A 103 -21.24 22.37 7.35
CA ASN A 103 -21.49 23.00 6.04
C ASN A 103 -22.70 22.39 5.31
N ALA A 104 -22.99 21.10 5.55
CA ALA A 104 -24.15 20.41 5.00
C ALA A 104 -25.44 20.57 5.85
N GLY A 105 -25.41 21.30 6.98
CA GLY A 105 -26.56 21.44 7.88
C GLY A 105 -26.84 20.21 8.76
N LEU A 106 -25.89 19.29 8.87
CA LEU A 106 -26.00 17.99 9.53
C LEU A 106 -25.08 17.86 10.76
N ALA A 107 -24.88 18.96 11.49
CA ALA A 107 -24.00 19.02 12.66
C ALA A 107 -24.38 18.06 13.81
N HIS A 108 -25.60 17.50 13.79
CA HIS A 108 -26.08 16.53 14.76
C HIS A 108 -25.50 15.11 14.57
N LEU A 109 -24.87 14.82 13.42
CA LEU A 109 -24.32 13.51 13.11
C LEU A 109 -22.98 13.27 13.81
N SER A 110 -22.76 12.04 14.25
CA SER A 110 -21.45 11.63 14.78
C SER A 110 -20.39 11.51 13.68
N GLN A 111 -19.13 11.74 14.04
CA GLN A 111 -17.98 11.58 13.13
C GLN A 111 -17.95 10.22 12.42
N ASP A 112 -18.30 9.14 13.13
CA ASP A 112 -18.38 7.79 12.57
C ASP A 112 -19.47 7.66 11.51
N SER A 113 -20.62 8.29 11.74
CA SER A 113 -21.74 8.28 10.79
C SER A 113 -21.34 9.00 9.52
N ILE A 114 -20.76 10.19 9.66
CA ILE A 114 -20.24 11.00 8.55
C ILE A 114 -19.20 10.20 7.75
N SER A 115 -18.22 9.60 8.43
CA SER A 115 -17.15 8.83 7.78
C SER A 115 -17.70 7.62 7.02
N ARG A 116 -18.70 6.91 7.57
CA ARG A 116 -19.36 5.79 6.88
C ARG A 116 -20.13 6.25 5.64
N ARG A 117 -20.82 7.40 5.70
CA ARG A 117 -21.55 7.96 4.55
C ARG A 117 -20.61 8.39 3.43
N LEU A 118 -19.57 9.14 3.76
CA LEU A 118 -18.54 9.53 2.79
C LEU A 118 -17.89 8.29 2.15
N THR A 119 -17.57 7.27 2.95
CA THR A 119 -17.01 6.01 2.44
C THR A 119 -17.99 5.27 1.53
N LYS A 120 -19.29 5.25 1.86
CA LYS A 120 -20.34 4.64 1.03
C LYS A 120 -20.46 5.37 -0.33
N SER A 121 -20.28 6.68 -0.35
CA SER A 121 -20.21 7.51 -1.57
C SER A 121 -18.85 7.43 -2.30
N GLY A 122 -17.91 6.59 -1.83
CA GLY A 122 -16.60 6.38 -2.46
C GLY A 122 -15.50 7.34 -2.02
N MET A 123 -15.79 8.30 -1.14
CA MET A 123 -14.79 9.21 -0.60
C MET A 123 -14.12 8.64 0.64
N HIS A 124 -12.82 8.43 0.53
CA HIS A 124 -12.02 7.84 1.59
C HIS A 124 -11.07 8.86 2.17
N SER A 125 -10.98 8.91 3.51
CA SER A 125 -9.94 9.70 4.17
C SER A 125 -8.55 9.17 3.82
N ARG A 126 -7.65 10.08 3.44
CA ARG A 126 -6.25 9.84 3.12
C ARG A 126 -5.41 10.95 3.76
N VAL A 127 -4.15 10.64 4.04
CA VAL A 127 -3.19 11.65 4.52
C VAL A 127 -2.83 12.56 3.35
N ALA A 128 -2.95 13.87 3.53
CA ALA A 128 -2.58 14.85 2.51
C ALA A 128 -1.09 14.73 2.14
N ALA A 129 -0.78 14.84 0.85
CA ALA A 129 0.59 14.80 0.37
C ALA A 129 1.31 16.11 0.75
N ILE A 130 2.42 15.99 1.48
CA ILE A 130 3.31 17.12 1.76
C ILE A 130 4.20 17.32 0.54
N LYS A 131 4.05 18.46 -0.14
CA LYS A 131 4.88 18.85 -1.29
C LYS A 131 5.38 20.27 -1.13
N ASP A 132 6.56 20.54 -1.67
CA ASP A 132 7.08 21.89 -1.75
C ASP A 132 6.19 22.79 -2.63
N ILE A 133 6.11 24.07 -2.27
CA ILE A 133 5.43 25.07 -3.10
C ILE A 133 6.19 25.26 -4.42
N LEU A 134 5.48 25.08 -5.54
CA LEU A 134 5.99 25.39 -6.89
C LEU A 134 5.68 26.85 -7.19
N THR A 135 6.72 27.64 -7.48
CA THR A 135 6.56 28.99 -8.01
C THR A 135 6.35 28.92 -9.51
N GLU A 136 5.84 30.00 -10.11
CA GLU A 136 5.60 30.07 -11.56
C GLU A 136 6.87 29.81 -12.38
N LYS A 137 8.02 30.31 -11.90
CA LYS A 137 9.34 30.03 -12.49
C LYS A 137 9.68 28.54 -12.48
N HIS A 138 9.36 27.81 -11.40
CA HIS A 138 9.58 26.36 -11.34
C HIS A 138 8.68 25.63 -12.32
N ARG A 139 7.38 26.01 -12.41
CA ARG A 139 6.43 25.42 -13.35
C ARG A 139 6.89 25.62 -14.79
N ALA A 140 7.28 26.84 -15.16
CA ALA A 140 7.78 27.15 -16.50
C ALA A 140 9.04 26.35 -16.86
N ALA A 141 10.01 26.22 -15.95
CA ALA A 141 11.21 25.42 -16.18
C ALA A 141 10.89 23.93 -16.36
N ARG A 142 9.98 23.38 -15.53
CA ARG A 142 9.50 21.99 -15.64
C ARG A 142 8.78 21.75 -16.96
N LEU A 143 7.92 22.68 -17.38
CA LEU A 143 7.18 22.59 -18.63
C LEU A 143 8.10 22.69 -19.85
N HIS A 144 9.09 23.60 -19.82
CA HIS A 144 10.09 23.73 -20.88
C HIS A 144 10.88 22.42 -21.05
N PHE A 145 11.36 21.85 -19.94
CA PHE A 145 12.06 20.57 -19.96
C PHE A 145 11.16 19.46 -20.53
N ALA A 146 9.93 19.33 -20.04
CA ALA A 146 9.02 18.28 -20.50
C ALA A 146 8.71 18.39 -22.00
N ARG A 147 8.37 19.59 -22.50
CA ARG A 147 8.10 19.82 -23.93
C ARG A 147 9.30 19.54 -24.83
N ARG A 148 10.51 19.86 -24.35
CA ARG A 148 11.74 19.64 -25.11
C ARG A 148 12.05 18.16 -25.30
N TYR A 149 11.89 17.36 -24.25
CA TYR A 149 12.36 15.98 -24.24
C TYR A 149 11.25 14.92 -24.43
N VAL A 150 9.96 15.30 -24.44
CA VAL A 150 8.85 14.34 -24.61
C VAL A 150 8.89 13.59 -25.95
N HIS A 151 9.35 14.23 -27.02
CA HIS A 151 9.42 13.65 -28.36
C HIS A 151 10.70 12.82 -28.60
N TYR A 152 11.61 12.77 -27.63
CA TYR A 152 12.85 12.02 -27.79
C TYR A 152 12.58 10.51 -27.76
N PRO A 153 13.26 9.73 -28.62
CA PRO A 153 13.07 8.29 -28.69
C PRO A 153 13.48 7.61 -27.39
N ILE A 154 12.93 6.42 -27.12
CA ILE A 154 13.27 5.66 -25.91
C ILE A 154 14.77 5.35 -25.81
N GLU A 155 15.43 5.14 -26.94
CA GLU A 155 16.88 4.90 -27.01
C GLU A 155 17.68 6.02 -26.36
N PHE A 156 17.25 7.29 -26.52
CA PHE A 156 17.89 8.40 -25.84
C PHE A 156 17.86 8.22 -24.32
N TRP A 157 16.70 7.88 -23.76
CA TRP A 157 16.54 7.68 -22.32
C TRP A 157 17.31 6.47 -21.78
N ARG A 158 17.57 5.45 -22.62
CA ARG A 158 18.42 4.31 -22.26
C ARG A 158 19.89 4.69 -22.08
N TRP A 159 20.34 5.76 -22.74
CA TRP A 159 21.68 6.32 -22.58
C TRP A 159 21.79 7.33 -21.43
N VAL A 160 20.66 7.80 -20.88
CA VAL A 160 20.65 8.77 -19.78
C VAL A 160 20.96 8.06 -18.45
N ILE A 161 21.98 8.55 -17.76
CA ILE A 161 22.34 8.08 -16.41
C ILE A 161 21.66 8.96 -15.38
N PHE A 162 20.73 8.39 -14.62
CA PHE A 162 20.05 9.06 -13.52
C PHE A 162 20.82 8.87 -12.21
N THR A 163 21.06 9.97 -11.49
CA THR A 163 21.81 9.96 -10.23
C THR A 163 21.09 10.83 -9.19
N ASP A 164 21.04 10.36 -7.96
CA ASP A 164 20.53 11.11 -6.80
C ASP A 164 21.06 10.49 -5.49
N GLU A 165 20.94 11.22 -4.40
CA GLU A 165 21.44 10.83 -3.07
C GLU A 165 20.29 10.57 -2.09
N LYS A 166 20.29 9.38 -1.49
CA LYS A 166 19.34 9.02 -0.42
C LYS A 166 20.06 8.78 0.90
N SER A 167 19.64 9.50 1.93
CA SER A 167 20.03 9.22 3.32
C SER A 167 19.12 8.15 3.92
N TRP A 168 19.73 7.17 4.59
CA TRP A 168 19.04 6.12 5.33
C TRP A 168 19.27 6.33 6.83
N SER A 169 18.21 6.17 7.62
CA SER A 169 18.28 6.32 9.07
C SER A 169 17.57 5.13 9.74
N SER A 170 18.27 4.43 10.63
CA SER A 170 17.67 3.40 11.48
C SER A 170 16.82 4.01 12.60
N SER A 171 17.04 5.28 12.95
CA SER A 171 16.30 5.93 14.05
C SER A 171 14.85 6.17 13.67
N ALA A 172 13.97 5.32 14.18
CA ALA A 172 12.53 5.52 14.12
C ALA A 172 12.14 6.77 14.93
N HIS A 173 11.76 7.85 14.25
CA HIS A 173 10.83 8.83 14.83
C HIS A 173 9.42 8.23 15.04
N GLY A 174 9.20 6.97 14.68
CA GLY A 174 7.95 6.24 14.90
C GLY A 174 8.02 5.33 16.12
N GLN A 175 6.96 5.35 16.93
CA GLN A 175 6.79 4.45 18.06
C GLN A 175 6.80 2.98 17.60
N LEU A 176 7.57 2.13 18.29
CA LEU A 176 7.57 0.70 18.08
C LEU A 176 6.19 0.14 18.47
N ARG A 177 5.44 -0.41 17.50
CA ARG A 177 4.09 -0.93 17.74
C ARG A 177 4.18 -2.35 18.29
N VAL A 178 3.68 -2.55 19.51
CA VAL A 178 3.60 -3.85 20.17
C VAL A 178 2.15 -4.29 20.26
N ARG A 179 1.82 -5.55 19.93
CA ARG A 179 0.50 -6.12 20.17
C ARG A 179 0.41 -6.58 21.63
N ARG A 180 -0.63 -6.17 22.34
CA ARG A 180 -0.83 -6.44 23.77
C ARG A 180 -2.29 -6.76 24.05
N GLN A 181 -2.54 -7.56 25.09
CA GLN A 181 -3.89 -7.68 25.62
C GLN A 181 -4.33 -6.35 26.25
N LYS A 182 -5.63 -6.04 26.16
CA LYS A 182 -6.22 -4.79 26.67
C LYS A 182 -5.83 -4.60 28.14
N LYS A 183 -5.32 -3.40 28.49
CA LYS A 183 -4.84 -3.01 29.83
C LYS A 183 -3.51 -3.65 30.32
N THR A 184 -2.70 -4.28 29.47
CA THR A 184 -1.35 -4.73 29.87
C THR A 184 -0.25 -3.73 29.48
N LYS A 185 0.44 -3.14 30.47
CA LYS A 185 1.53 -2.16 30.24
C LYS A 185 2.91 -2.81 30.03
N ILE A 186 3.19 -3.96 30.65
CA ILE A 186 4.48 -4.68 30.59
C ILE A 186 4.20 -6.18 30.75
N GLN A 187 4.64 -7.02 29.81
CA GLN A 187 4.82 -8.46 30.06
C GLN A 187 6.31 -8.67 30.34
N SER A 188 6.61 -9.26 31.49
CA SER A 188 7.93 -9.48 32.07
C SER A 188 8.97 -9.98 31.06
N GLY A 189 10.16 -9.35 31.07
CA GLY A 189 11.39 -9.82 30.45
C GLY A 189 11.47 -9.76 28.91
N LYS A 190 10.41 -10.11 28.18
CA LYS A 190 10.45 -10.25 26.70
C LYS A 190 10.44 -8.94 25.92
N TYR A 191 10.03 -7.82 26.54
CA TYR A 191 9.81 -6.53 25.84
C TYR A 191 10.58 -5.36 26.45
N LEU A 192 11.52 -5.62 27.36
CA LEU A 192 12.39 -4.60 27.95
C LEU A 192 13.60 -4.36 27.05
N PHE A 193 13.43 -3.53 26.02
CA PHE A 193 14.58 -2.99 25.30
C PHE A 193 15.24 -1.93 26.18
N HIS A 194 16.46 -2.21 26.64
CA HIS A 194 17.29 -1.19 27.25
C HIS A 194 17.52 -0.09 26.21
N LYS A 195 17.10 1.13 26.54
CA LYS A 195 17.34 2.33 25.74
C LYS A 195 18.85 2.61 25.77
N LYS A 196 19.65 1.86 24.99
CA LYS A 196 21.09 2.15 24.85
C LYS A 196 21.24 3.57 24.31
N LYS A 197 22.21 4.29 24.87
CA LYS A 197 22.53 5.68 24.50
C LYS A 197 22.58 5.81 22.97
N ARG A 198 21.83 6.78 22.44
CA ARG A 198 21.75 7.15 21.03
C ARG A 198 23.16 7.30 20.43
N GLN A 199 23.48 6.50 19.43
CA GLN A 199 24.47 6.87 18.43
C GLN A 199 23.70 7.26 17.16
N ASN A 200 23.80 8.54 16.79
CA ASN A 200 23.22 9.05 15.55
C ASN A 200 24.07 8.54 14.38
N ASN A 201 23.75 7.35 13.87
CA ASN A 201 24.45 6.80 12.72
C ASN A 201 23.67 7.13 11.45
N SER A 202 23.85 8.35 10.94
CA SER A 202 23.43 8.71 9.59
C SER A 202 24.58 8.43 8.62
N GLU A 203 24.46 7.41 7.79
CA GLU A 203 25.39 7.18 6.69
C GLU A 203 24.73 7.56 5.36
N CYS A 204 25.44 8.38 4.58
CA CYS A 204 25.08 8.69 3.21
C CYS A 204 25.70 7.62 2.31
N LEU A 205 24.87 6.82 1.64
CA LEU A 205 25.31 5.71 0.79
C LEU A 205 26.06 6.15 -0.49
N GLY A 206 26.19 7.45 -0.74
CA GLY A 206 26.90 8.00 -1.91
C GLY A 206 28.44 7.86 -1.91
N ARG A 207 29.08 7.41 -0.82
CA ARG A 207 30.55 7.39 -0.71
C ARG A 207 31.23 6.01 -0.78
N HIS A 208 30.52 4.89 -0.65
CA HIS A 208 31.14 3.58 -0.46
C HIS A 208 30.51 2.45 -1.30
N VAL A 209 30.48 2.61 -2.63
CA VAL A 209 30.37 1.46 -3.53
C VAL A 209 31.42 1.63 -4.65
N VAL A 210 32.58 1.02 -4.45
CA VAL A 210 33.62 0.90 -5.48
C VAL A 210 33.48 -0.47 -6.13
N GLY A 211 32.82 -0.53 -7.28
CA GLY A 211 32.88 -1.69 -8.17
C GLY A 211 34.11 -1.57 -9.07
N ARG A 212 35.00 -2.56 -9.04
CA ARG A 212 36.15 -2.64 -9.95
C ARG A 212 35.64 -2.85 -11.39
N ASN A 213 36.24 -2.12 -12.33
CA ASN A 213 35.99 -2.28 -13.76
C ASN A 213 36.59 -3.61 -14.22
N ASN A 214 35.75 -4.59 -14.55
CA ASN A 214 36.14 -5.69 -15.43
C ASN A 214 35.58 -5.40 -16.83
N SER A 215 36.49 -5.09 -17.74
CA SER A 215 36.27 -4.81 -19.16
C SER A 215 35.87 -6.07 -19.92
N ALA A 216 34.68 -6.63 -19.66
CA ALA A 216 34.10 -7.73 -20.46
C ALA A 216 32.61 -8.04 -20.16
N LEU A 217 31.81 -7.08 -19.69
CA LEU A 217 30.38 -7.34 -19.40
C LEU A 217 29.44 -6.46 -20.24
N PRO A 218 28.23 -6.97 -20.59
CA PRO A 218 27.25 -6.25 -21.39
C PRO A 218 26.98 -4.87 -20.80
N ARG A 219 26.84 -3.88 -21.69
CA ARG A 219 26.79 -2.43 -21.41
C ARG A 219 25.54 -1.96 -20.61
N TYR A 220 24.89 -2.86 -19.87
CA TYR A 220 23.67 -2.64 -19.08
C TYR A 220 23.89 -2.53 -17.55
N GLN A 221 25.14 -2.55 -17.07
CA GLN A 221 25.43 -2.56 -15.62
C GLN A 221 26.21 -1.34 -15.12
N GLN A 222 25.82 -0.12 -15.49
CA GLN A 222 26.48 1.08 -14.96
C GLN A 222 25.50 2.11 -14.38
N PHE A 223 24.83 1.75 -13.30
CA PHE A 223 24.31 2.75 -12.35
C PHE A 223 25.47 3.23 -11.47
N ASN A 224 26.33 4.09 -12.02
CA ASN A 224 27.41 4.72 -11.28
C ASN A 224 26.89 5.96 -10.56
N PHE A 225 26.79 5.86 -9.23
CA PHE A 225 26.49 6.97 -8.35
C PHE A 225 27.67 7.93 -8.27
N ARG A 226 27.60 9.01 -9.04
CA ARG A 226 28.10 10.32 -8.59
C ARG A 226 27.28 11.43 -9.24
N SER A 227 26.95 12.45 -8.45
CA SER A 227 26.41 13.71 -8.96
C SER A 227 27.31 14.28 -10.06
N ILE A 228 26.74 14.54 -11.24
CA ILE A 228 27.41 15.18 -12.40
C ILE A 228 27.95 16.59 -12.07
N ARG A 229 27.65 17.13 -10.88
CA ARG A 229 28.21 18.40 -10.38
C ARG A 229 29.62 18.27 -9.81
N ASP A 230 30.16 17.06 -9.64
CA ASP A 230 31.54 16.87 -9.18
C ASP A 230 32.55 17.15 -10.32
N LYS A 231 33.40 18.17 -10.14
CA LYS A 231 34.45 18.60 -11.10
C LYS A 231 35.39 17.45 -11.49
N ARG A 232 35.45 16.38 -10.70
CA ARG A 232 36.33 15.22 -10.92
C ARG A 232 35.80 14.24 -11.98
N ILE A 233 34.49 14.16 -12.24
CA ILE A 233 33.90 13.27 -13.26
C ILE A 233 34.03 13.87 -14.66
N ARG A 234 33.83 15.20 -14.76
CA ARG A 234 34.00 15.93 -16.03
C ARG A 234 35.39 15.77 -16.65
N ARG A 235 36.42 15.51 -15.84
CA ARG A 235 37.79 15.25 -16.32
C ARG A 235 37.96 13.88 -16.95
N ASN A 236 37.21 12.86 -16.53
CA ASN A 236 37.36 11.48 -17.01
C ASN A 236 36.34 11.11 -18.11
N PHE A 237 35.29 11.91 -18.29
CA PHE A 237 34.26 11.70 -19.30
C PHE A 237 33.97 13.00 -20.05
N ALA A 238 34.85 13.33 -21.00
CA ALA A 238 34.79 14.57 -21.78
C ALA A 238 33.52 14.69 -22.68
N SER A 239 32.76 13.60 -22.87
CA SER A 239 31.59 13.54 -23.76
C SER A 239 30.23 13.50 -23.05
N LEU A 240 30.17 13.57 -21.71
CA LEU A 240 28.90 13.57 -20.98
C LEU A 240 28.21 14.94 -21.08
N VAL A 241 27.09 14.99 -21.82
CA VAL A 241 26.20 16.15 -21.88
C VAL A 241 25.10 15.98 -20.84
N ALA A 242 25.00 16.93 -19.90
CA ALA A 242 23.93 16.95 -18.91
C ALA A 242 22.67 17.61 -19.52
N PRO A 243 21.50 16.96 -19.48
CA PRO A 243 20.25 17.61 -19.84
C PRO A 243 19.95 18.80 -18.93
N ASP A 244 19.17 19.75 -19.42
CA ASP A 244 18.76 20.98 -18.74
C ASP A 244 17.73 20.68 -17.62
N TRP A 245 18.10 19.85 -16.65
CA TRP A 245 17.18 19.32 -15.65
C TRP A 245 16.60 20.44 -14.76
N PRO A 246 15.27 20.53 -14.60
CA PRO A 246 14.64 21.62 -13.89
C PRO A 246 14.82 21.50 -12.38
N THR A 247 14.88 22.65 -11.69
CA THR A 247 14.81 22.70 -10.24
C THR A 247 13.47 22.10 -9.76
N LYS A 248 13.49 21.37 -8.64
CA LYS A 248 12.32 20.63 -8.10
C LYS A 248 11.74 19.62 -9.09
N GLY A 249 12.58 18.94 -9.87
CA GLY A 249 12.20 17.90 -10.85
C GLY A 249 12.21 16.45 -10.34
N ALA A 250 12.03 16.21 -9.04
CA ALA A 250 12.21 14.88 -8.44
C ALA A 250 11.25 13.82 -9.00
N ASP A 251 9.98 14.17 -9.24
CA ASP A 251 8.95 13.28 -9.80
C ASP A 251 9.26 12.80 -11.24
N MET A 252 10.05 13.57 -12.00
CA MET A 252 10.52 13.16 -13.32
C MET A 252 11.71 12.20 -13.25
N ASN A 253 12.40 12.08 -12.11
CA ASN A 253 13.59 11.26 -11.96
C ASN A 253 13.21 9.82 -11.55
N PRO A 254 13.42 8.79 -12.39
CA PRO A 254 13.04 7.42 -12.06
C PRO A 254 13.76 6.83 -10.85
N ILE A 255 14.88 7.42 -10.43
CA ILE A 255 15.61 6.97 -9.24
C ILE A 255 14.79 7.12 -7.95
N GLU A 256 13.82 8.04 -7.91
CA GLU A 256 12.89 8.16 -6.77
C GLU A 256 12.02 6.90 -6.63
N ASN A 257 11.69 6.23 -7.73
CA ASN A 257 10.96 4.95 -7.69
C ASN A 257 11.88 3.80 -7.26
N ILE A 258 13.17 3.89 -7.54
CA ILE A 258 14.17 2.97 -7.00
C ILE A 258 14.25 3.14 -5.48
N TRP A 259 14.31 4.38 -4.97
CA TRP A 259 14.26 4.65 -3.54
C TRP A 259 12.95 4.17 -2.91
N GLY A 260 11.81 4.45 -3.53
CA GLY A 260 10.51 3.96 -3.10
C GLY A 260 10.42 2.44 -3.03
N TYR A 261 10.96 1.73 -4.03
CA TYR A 261 11.05 0.28 -4.05
C TYR A 261 11.86 -0.24 -2.86
N LEU A 262 13.05 0.31 -2.64
CA LEU A 262 13.94 -0.11 -1.55
C LEU A 262 13.31 0.17 -0.18
N VAL A 263 12.72 1.35 0.01
CA VAL A 263 11.98 1.68 1.25
C VAL A 263 10.85 0.68 1.47
N CYS A 264 10.08 0.35 0.43
CA CYS A 264 9.00 -0.61 0.53
C CYS A 264 9.51 -2.02 0.90
N LYS A 265 10.57 -2.50 0.24
CA LYS A 265 11.16 -3.83 0.51
C LYS A 265 11.78 -3.90 1.90
N LEU A 266 12.56 -2.91 2.29
CA LEU A 266 13.17 -2.81 3.61
C LEU A 266 12.14 -2.60 4.73
N THR A 267 10.98 -2.02 4.42
CA THR A 267 9.85 -1.92 5.37
C THR A 267 9.07 -3.24 5.46
N LYS A 268 9.00 -4.02 4.37
CA LYS A 268 8.29 -5.30 4.33
C LYS A 268 9.17 -6.50 4.66
N ALA A 269 10.48 -6.30 4.87
CA ALA A 269 11.41 -7.37 5.17
C ALA A 269 10.99 -8.16 6.42
N ARG A 270 11.40 -9.43 6.43
CA ARG A 270 11.13 -10.40 7.49
C ARG A 270 12.43 -11.08 7.89
N THR A 271 12.57 -11.46 9.16
CA THR A 271 13.65 -12.36 9.59
C THR A 271 13.43 -13.76 9.01
N GLU A 272 14.43 -14.63 9.12
CA GLU A 272 14.33 -16.07 8.79
C GLU A 272 13.16 -16.76 9.51
N GLU A 273 12.81 -16.27 10.69
CA GLU A 273 11.67 -16.72 11.52
C GLU A 273 10.31 -16.14 11.08
N GLY A 274 10.26 -15.37 9.99
CA GLY A 274 9.03 -14.77 9.46
C GLY A 274 8.52 -13.55 10.23
N MET A 275 9.27 -13.04 11.21
CA MET A 275 8.89 -11.85 11.99
C MET A 275 9.12 -10.57 11.19
N PRO A 276 8.26 -9.52 11.33
CA PRO A 276 8.52 -8.20 10.77
C PRO A 276 9.91 -7.69 11.21
N TYR A 277 10.82 -7.56 10.25
CA TYR A 277 12.13 -6.97 10.46
C TYR A 277 12.19 -5.71 9.62
N HIS A 278 11.99 -4.56 10.26
CA HIS A 278 12.07 -3.30 9.56
C HIS A 278 13.53 -2.84 9.54
N ALA A 279 13.97 -2.17 8.46
CA ALA A 279 15.28 -1.48 8.46
C ALA A 279 15.44 -0.46 9.61
N ARG A 280 14.34 0.01 10.21
CA ARG A 280 14.33 0.85 11.43
C ARG A 280 14.71 0.08 12.70
N ASP A 281 14.71 -1.24 12.65
CA ASP A 281 15.08 -2.15 13.73
C ASP A 281 16.55 -2.62 13.60
N ALA A 282 17.28 -2.09 12.58
CA ALA A 282 18.70 -2.31 12.44
C ALA A 282 19.44 -1.65 13.62
N ASN A 283 20.01 -2.48 14.49
CA ASN A 283 20.70 -2.05 15.71
C ASN A 283 22.03 -1.32 15.46
N ASN A 284 22.52 -1.29 14.21
CA ASN A 284 23.75 -0.62 13.81
C ASN A 284 23.72 -0.20 12.32
N ALA A 285 24.51 0.81 11.97
CA ALA A 285 24.69 1.34 10.62
C ALA A 285 25.15 0.27 9.63
N ASN A 286 26.13 -0.56 10.02
CA ASN A 286 26.66 -1.62 9.18
C ASN A 286 25.58 -2.63 8.78
N LEU A 287 24.67 -2.96 9.70
CA LEU A 287 23.57 -3.88 9.41
C LEU A 287 22.55 -3.23 8.47
N LEU A 288 22.23 -1.95 8.68
CA LEU A 288 21.38 -1.18 7.76
C LEU A 288 22.01 -1.13 6.36
N PHE A 289 23.32 -0.91 6.29
CA PHE A 289 24.07 -0.88 5.04
C PHE A 289 24.03 -2.22 4.30
N GLU A 290 24.29 -3.33 4.98
CA GLU A 290 24.22 -4.68 4.39
C GLU A 290 22.82 -5.03 3.89
N LEU A 291 21.78 -4.65 4.63
CA LEU A 291 20.38 -4.86 4.20
C LEU A 291 20.08 -4.07 2.93
N VAL A 292 20.44 -2.78 2.90
CA VAL A 292 20.26 -1.95 1.71
C VAL A 292 21.04 -2.52 0.54
N ARG A 293 22.31 -2.91 0.75
CA ARG A 293 23.18 -3.51 -0.26
C ARG A 293 22.61 -4.81 -0.82
N THR A 294 22.05 -5.66 0.03
CA THR A 294 21.44 -6.93 -0.37
C THR A 294 20.21 -6.71 -1.25
N GLU A 295 19.28 -5.85 -0.82
CA GLU A 295 18.09 -5.53 -1.60
C GLU A 295 18.42 -4.76 -2.89
N TRP A 296 19.46 -3.92 -2.85
CA TRP A 296 20.02 -3.24 -4.02
C TRP A 296 20.56 -4.24 -5.05
N GLY A 297 21.33 -5.23 -4.62
CA GLY A 297 21.84 -6.29 -5.50
C GLY A 297 20.72 -7.07 -6.17
N LYS A 298 19.66 -7.42 -5.44
CA LYS A 298 18.45 -8.04 -6.01
C LYS A 298 17.75 -7.15 -7.03
N LEU A 299 17.70 -5.84 -6.75
CA LEU A 299 17.07 -4.86 -7.63
C LEU A 299 17.86 -4.66 -8.93
N ILE A 300 19.19 -4.56 -8.89
CA ILE A 300 20.01 -4.44 -10.10
C ILE A 300 19.81 -5.63 -11.03
N ASN A 301 19.65 -6.83 -10.47
CA ASN A 301 19.40 -8.03 -11.25
C ASN A 301 17.99 -8.09 -11.85
N ASN A 302 17.09 -7.17 -11.48
CA ASN A 302 15.74 -7.08 -12.04
C ASN A 302 15.72 -6.11 -13.23
N GLU A 303 16.27 -6.58 -14.36
CA GLU A 303 16.36 -5.79 -15.59
C GLU A 303 15.00 -5.33 -16.10
N VAL A 304 13.97 -6.16 -16.00
CA VAL A 304 12.61 -5.86 -16.45
C VAL A 304 12.04 -4.64 -15.72
N TYR A 305 12.20 -4.58 -14.38
CA TYR A 305 11.74 -3.43 -13.61
C TYR A 305 12.51 -2.16 -13.97
N LEU A 306 13.84 -2.24 -14.10
CA LEU A 306 14.67 -1.09 -14.43
C LEU A 306 14.37 -0.55 -15.84
N GLN A 307 14.16 -1.43 -16.82
CA GLN A 307 13.73 -1.04 -18.16
C GLN A 307 12.37 -0.36 -18.13
N SER A 308 11.40 -0.89 -17.38
CA SER A 308 10.08 -0.27 -17.25
C SER A 308 10.13 1.17 -16.67
N LEU A 309 11.11 1.45 -15.80
CA LEU A 309 11.31 2.79 -15.26
C LEU A 309 11.82 3.76 -16.33
N ILE A 310 12.75 3.33 -17.19
CA ILE A 310 13.26 4.14 -18.30
C ILE A 310 12.17 4.35 -19.36
N GLU A 311 11.43 3.29 -19.70
CA GLU A 311 10.28 3.33 -20.63
C GLU A 311 9.14 4.23 -20.15
N SER A 312 9.06 4.46 -18.84
CA SER A 312 8.08 5.40 -18.28
C SER A 312 8.42 6.88 -18.53
N MET A 313 9.63 7.22 -18.98
CA MET A 313 10.08 8.62 -19.10
C MET A 313 9.18 9.49 -19.99
N PRO A 314 8.82 9.09 -21.22
CA PRO A 314 7.91 9.90 -22.05
C PRO A 314 6.56 10.15 -21.37
N GLN A 315 6.00 9.14 -20.70
CA GLN A 315 4.74 9.27 -19.97
C GLN A 315 4.85 10.19 -18.74
N ARG A 316 6.00 10.21 -18.05
CA ARG A 316 6.24 11.15 -16.95
C ARG A 316 6.23 12.59 -17.45
N LEU A 317 6.95 12.85 -18.55
CA LEU A 317 7.02 14.17 -19.15
C LEU A 317 5.66 14.61 -19.67
N GLN A 318 4.90 13.71 -20.31
CA GLN A 318 3.55 14.01 -20.75
C GLN A 318 2.66 14.46 -19.59
N LYS A 319 2.71 13.80 -18.43
CA LYS A 319 1.95 14.24 -17.25
C LYS A 319 2.39 15.59 -16.69
N VAL A 320 3.66 15.96 -16.83
CA VAL A 320 4.12 17.31 -16.48
C VAL A 320 3.55 18.34 -17.44
N ILE A 321 3.42 18.01 -18.73
CA ILE A 321 2.77 18.86 -19.73
C ILE A 321 1.28 19.01 -19.40
N ASP A 322 0.58 17.89 -19.16
CA ASP A 322 -0.85 17.88 -18.83
C ASP A 322 -1.15 18.63 -17.52
N ALA A 323 -0.19 18.64 -16.58
CA ALA A 323 -0.28 19.39 -15.33
C ALA A 323 0.29 20.82 -15.41
N GLU A 324 0.62 21.32 -16.61
CA GLU A 324 1.17 22.66 -16.84
C GLU A 324 2.37 22.98 -15.92
N GLY A 325 3.34 22.07 -15.88
CA GLY A 325 4.53 22.17 -15.02
C GLY A 325 4.27 21.87 -13.54
N GLY A 326 3.06 21.49 -13.17
CA GLY A 326 2.67 21.11 -11.81
C GLY A 326 3.29 19.80 -11.33
N TRP A 327 2.97 19.42 -10.09
CA TRP A 327 3.40 18.16 -9.50
C TRP A 327 2.66 16.98 -10.12
N THR A 328 3.40 15.93 -10.50
CA THR A 328 2.78 14.70 -10.97
C THR A 328 2.62 13.68 -9.83
N ARG A 329 2.08 12.50 -10.17
CA ARG A 329 1.92 11.37 -9.25
C ARG A 329 3.22 10.59 -8.99
N TYR A 330 4.26 10.83 -9.79
CA TYR A 330 5.46 10.01 -9.83
C TYR A 330 6.43 10.28 -8.68
#